data_AF-A0A4P7WY36-F1
#
_entry.id   AF-A0A4P7WY36-F1
#
_cell.length_a   1.000
_cell.length_b   1.000
_cell.length_c   1.000
_cell.angle_alpha   90.00
_cell.angle_beta   90.00
_cell.angle_gamma   90.00
#
_symmetry.space_group_name_H-M   'P 1'
#
loop_
_entity.id
_entity.type
_entity.pdbx_description
1 polymer ?
#
loop_
_entity_poly.entity_id
_entity_poly.type
_entity_poly.pdbx_seq_one_letter_code
_entity_poly.pdbx_strand_id
1 'polypeptide(L)'
;MNNQANVTRKIDHFEEDTIAYLQADKIVVDKNLNSFFILKLIYGIVFMALAIVLSKLNLKPIYFGIFTAVMIHLAVAIVIDTFGERYTKAYKASIEQALQL
;
A
#
# COMPACT_ATOMS: atom_id res chain seq x y z
N MET A 1 2.54 12.24 -17.31
CA MET A 1 3.29 10.98 -17.52
C MET A 1 2.50 10.10 -18.46
N ASN A 2 3.09 9.59 -19.53
CA ASN A 2 2.41 8.64 -20.41
C ASN A 2 2.54 7.23 -19.81
N ASN A 3 1.49 6.77 -19.14
CA ASN A 3 1.48 5.46 -18.47
C ASN A 3 1.68 4.32 -19.46
N GLN A 4 1.23 4.47 -20.71
CA GLN A 4 1.39 3.46 -21.75
C GLN A 4 2.86 3.28 -22.12
N ALA A 5 3.61 4.37 -22.29
CA ALA A 5 5.04 4.32 -22.56
C ALA A 5 5.85 3.66 -21.41
N ASN A 6 5.41 3.82 -20.16
CA ASN A 6 6.07 3.19 -19.01
C ASN A 6 5.80 1.67 -18.98
N VAL A 7 4.58 1.25 -19.30
CA VAL A 7 4.23 -0.18 -19.42
C VAL A 7 5.02 -0.83 -20.55
N THR A 8 5.06 -0.22 -21.74
CA THR A 8 5.85 -0.73 -22.88
C THR A 8 7.32 -0.91 -22.51
N ARG A 9 7.93 0.11 -21.90
CA ARG A 9 9.34 0.03 -21.46
C ARG A 9 9.60 -1.10 -20.46
N LYS A 10 8.65 -1.41 -19.57
CA LYS A 10 8.78 -2.53 -18.62
C LYS A 10 8.70 -3.88 -19.34
N ILE A 11 7.84 -4.00 -20.35
CA ILE A 11 7.72 -5.20 -21.19
C ILE A 11 9.01 -5.41 -21.97
N ASP A 12 9.51 -4.37 -22.66
CA ASP A 12 10.73 -4.45 -23.46
C ASP A 12 11.93 -4.90 -22.61
N HIS A 13 12.09 -4.35 -21.40
CA HIS A 13 13.18 -4.73 -20.49
C HIS A 13 13.03 -6.18 -20.01
N PHE A 14 11.80 -6.64 -19.73
CA PHE A 14 11.55 -8.02 -19.34
C PHE A 14 11.89 -9.02 -20.46
N GLU A 15 11.62 -8.65 -21.72
CA GLU A 15 11.95 -9.44 -22.91
C GLU A 15 13.45 -9.42 -23.23
N GLU A 16 14.14 -8.31 -22.97
CA GLU A 16 15.58 -8.16 -23.21
C GLU A 16 16.44 -8.93 -22.19
N ASP A 17 16.19 -8.72 -20.89
CA ASP A 17 16.89 -9.43 -19.80
C ASP A 17 15.95 -9.67 -18.62
N THR A 18 15.32 -10.84 -18.66
CA THR A 18 14.37 -11.28 -17.63
C THR A 18 15.01 -11.33 -16.24
N ILE A 19 16.27 -11.75 -16.10
CA ILE A 19 16.90 -11.92 -14.79
C ILE A 19 17.23 -10.56 -14.19
N ALA A 20 17.84 -9.65 -14.97
CA ALA A 20 18.14 -8.30 -14.52
C ALA A 20 16.86 -7.52 -14.19
N TYR A 21 15.81 -7.68 -15.01
CA TYR A 21 14.49 -7.10 -14.74
C TYR A 21 13.94 -7.56 -13.39
N LEU A 22 13.87 -8.88 -13.17
CA LEU A 22 13.27 -9.47 -11.99
C LEU A 22 14.04 -9.10 -10.71
N GLN A 23 15.37 -9.00 -10.77
CA GLN A 23 16.17 -8.52 -9.64
C GLN A 23 15.86 -7.06 -9.29
N ALA A 24 15.77 -6.18 -10.30
CA ALA A 24 15.43 -4.78 -10.09
C ALA A 24 13.99 -4.62 -9.57
N ASP A 25 13.03 -5.37 -10.12
CA ASP A 25 11.63 -5.30 -9.73
C ASP A 25 11.42 -5.88 -8.32
N LYS A 26 12.20 -6.89 -7.89
CA LYS A 26 12.21 -7.38 -6.51
C LYS A 26 12.52 -6.27 -5.50
N ILE A 27 13.50 -5.40 -5.78
CA ILE A 27 13.85 -4.27 -4.90
C ILE A 27 12.66 -3.31 -4.77
N VAL A 28 11.96 -3.04 -5.88
CA VAL A 28 10.77 -2.19 -5.89
C VAL A 28 9.63 -2.84 -5.09
N VAL A 29 9.41 -4.14 -5.28
CA VAL A 29 8.41 -4.93 -4.54
C VAL A 29 8.71 -4.92 -3.04
N ASP A 30 9.95 -5.13 -2.63
CA ASP A 30 10.38 -5.07 -1.22
C ASP A 30 10.13 -3.69 -0.60
N LYS A 31 10.45 -2.61 -1.34
CA LYS A 31 10.15 -1.24 -0.93
C LYS A 31 8.65 -1.00 -0.77
N ASN A 32 7.84 -1.48 -1.72
CA ASN A 32 6.38 -1.31 -1.68
C ASN A 32 5.76 -2.06 -0.50
N LEU A 33 6.22 -3.26 -0.19
CA LEU A 33 5.78 -4.02 0.99
C LEU A 33 6.06 -3.26 2.29
N ASN A 34 7.23 -2.62 2.41
CA ASN A 34 7.54 -1.79 3.55
C ASN A 34 6.64 -0.53 3.60
N SER A 35 6.36 0.09 2.45
CA SER A 35 5.43 1.22 2.38
C SER A 35 4.02 0.85 2.85
N PHE A 36 3.48 -0.31 2.44
CA PHE A 36 2.17 -0.79 2.93
C PHE A 36 2.14 -0.91 4.45
N PHE A 37 3.22 -1.42 5.07
CA PHE A 37 3.31 -1.51 6.53
C PHE A 37 3.30 -0.12 7.18
N ILE A 38 4.14 0.80 6.71
CA ILE A 38 4.25 2.17 7.27
C ILE A 38 2.93 2.93 7.13
N LEU A 39 2.27 2.86 5.97
CA LEU A 39 0.99 3.53 5.74
C LEU A 39 -0.07 3.04 6.72
N LYS A 40 -0.22 1.72 6.87
CA LYS A 40 -1.19 1.15 7.82
C LYS A 40 -0.86 1.50 9.28
N LEU A 41 0.41 1.57 9.64
CA LEU A 41 0.81 2.02 10.98
C LEU A 41 0.37 3.48 11.23
N ILE A 42 0.61 4.37 10.27
CA ILE A 42 0.18 5.77 10.35
C ILE A 42 -1.35 5.85 10.45
N TYR A 43 -2.08 5.12 9.60
CA TYR A 43 -3.54 5.08 9.62
C TYR A 43 -4.08 4.60 10.96
N GLY A 44 -3.48 3.54 11.53
CA GLY A 44 -3.84 3.03 12.85
C GLY A 44 -3.62 4.05 13.97
N ILE A 45 -2.47 4.75 13.97
CA ILE A 45 -2.17 5.80 14.96
C ILE A 45 -3.20 6.94 14.87
N VAL A 46 -3.48 7.42 13.67
CA VAL A 46 -4.47 8.51 13.45
C VAL A 46 -5.87 8.05 13.87
N PHE A 47 -6.26 6.83 13.51
CA PHE A 47 -7.54 6.26 13.91
C PHE A 47 -7.69 6.21 15.44
N MET A 48 -6.66 5.75 16.14
CA MET A 48 -6.64 5.68 17.60
C MET A 48 -6.73 7.08 18.23
N ALA A 49 -5.99 8.05 17.71
CA ALA A 49 -6.05 9.43 18.17
C ALA A 49 -7.48 10.01 18.01
N LEU A 50 -8.12 9.79 16.86
CA LEU A 50 -9.49 10.22 16.60
C LEU A 50 -10.49 9.54 17.55
N ALA A 51 -10.31 8.25 17.82
CA ALA A 51 -11.16 7.51 18.77
C ALA A 51 -11.08 8.10 20.19
N ILE A 52 -9.88 8.47 20.66
CA ILE A 52 -9.68 9.12 21.97
C ILE A 52 -10.37 10.49 21.99
N VAL A 53 -10.17 11.29 20.95
CA VAL A 53 -10.79 12.62 20.80
C VAL A 53 -12.32 12.52 20.86
N LEU A 54 -12.92 11.60 20.10
CA LEU A 54 -14.36 11.37 20.09
C LEU A 54 -14.89 10.81 21.42
N SER A 55 -14.09 10.02 22.14
CA SER A 55 -14.49 9.46 23.43
C SER A 55 -14.47 10.49 24.57
N LYS A 56 -13.62 11.52 24.51
CA LYS A 56 -13.38 12.45 25.62
C LYS A 56 -13.92 13.86 25.42
N LEU A 57 -14.09 14.30 24.18
CA LEU A 57 -14.53 15.66 23.88
C LEU A 57 -16.02 15.70 23.52
N ASN A 58 -16.75 16.63 24.12
CA ASN A 58 -18.12 16.93 23.72
C ASN A 58 -18.10 17.83 22.48
N LEU A 59 -17.90 17.23 21.31
CA LEU A 59 -17.80 17.92 20.04
C LEU A 59 -19.17 18.36 19.53
N LYS A 60 -19.20 19.48 18.79
CA LYS A 60 -20.40 19.84 18.03
C LYS A 60 -20.74 18.72 17.04
N PRO A 61 -22.03 18.47 16.74
CA PRO A 61 -22.46 17.34 15.90
C PRO A 61 -21.77 17.28 14.53
N ILE A 62 -21.48 18.42 13.91
CA ILE A 62 -20.79 18.51 12.62
C ILE A 62 -19.36 17.92 12.69
N TYR A 63 -18.59 18.25 13.73
CA TYR A 63 -17.23 17.76 13.89
C TYR A 63 -17.18 16.28 14.26
N PHE A 64 -18.16 15.84 15.06
CA PHE A 64 -18.34 14.41 15.32
C PHE A 64 -18.54 13.64 14.01
N GLY A 65 -19.47 14.08 13.16
CA GLY A 65 -19.72 13.46 11.86
C GLY A 65 -18.50 13.43 10.94
N ILE A 66 -17.74 14.54 10.87
CA ILE A 66 -16.51 14.60 10.07
C ILE A 66 -15.46 13.59 10.58
N PHE A 67 -15.21 13.55 11.89
CA PHE A 67 -14.23 12.62 12.45
C PHE A 67 -14.65 11.16 12.27
N THR A 68 -15.94 10.85 12.43
CA THR A 68 -16.46 9.51 12.11
C THR A 68 -16.26 9.17 10.64
N ALA A 69 -16.54 10.08 9.71
CA ALA A 69 -16.31 9.85 8.28
C ALA A 69 -14.82 9.60 7.97
N VAL A 70 -13.91 10.36 8.58
CA VAL A 70 -12.46 10.15 8.46
C VAL A 70 -12.07 8.78 9.03
N MET A 71 -12.59 8.38 10.18
CA MET A 71 -12.32 7.05 10.74
C MET A 71 -12.78 5.93 9.81
N ILE A 72 -13.98 6.03 9.22
CA ILE A 72 -14.47 5.05 8.24
C ILE A 72 -13.55 5.01 7.02
N HIS A 73 -13.16 6.18 6.49
CA HIS A 73 -12.23 6.26 5.36
C HIS A 73 -10.88 5.57 5.68
N LEU A 74 -10.30 5.82 6.85
CA LEU A 74 -9.06 5.17 7.29
C LEU A 74 -9.22 3.66 7.42
N ALA A 75 -10.34 3.18 7.97
CA ALA A 75 -10.62 1.74 8.07
C ALA A 75 -10.67 1.08 6.68
N VAL A 76 -11.34 1.72 5.71
CA VAL A 76 -11.39 1.24 4.32
C VAL A 76 -10.01 1.27 3.67
N ALA A 77 -9.22 2.33 3.86
CA ALA A 77 -7.87 2.43 3.34
C ALA A 77 -6.96 1.30 3.85
N ILE A 78 -7.04 0.98 5.15
CA ILE A 78 -6.30 -0.15 5.74
C ILE A 78 -6.68 -1.48 5.09
N VAL A 79 -7.96 -1.70 4.80
CA VAL A 79 -8.44 -2.92 4.11
C VAL A 79 -7.89 -3.00 2.69
N ILE A 80 -7.97 -1.90 1.93
CA ILE A 80 -7.44 -1.83 0.55
C ILE A 80 -5.93 -2.11 0.55
N ASP A 81 -5.17 -1.49 1.44
CA ASP A 81 -3.72 -1.71 1.58
C ASP A 81 -3.38 -3.14 2.01
N THR A 82 -4.28 -3.81 2.75
CA THR A 82 -4.10 -5.22 3.11
C THR A 82 -4.27 -6.13 1.90
N PHE A 83 -5.22 -5.85 1.03
CA PHE A 83 -5.32 -6.55 -0.27
C PHE A 83 -4.09 -6.26 -1.14
N GLY A 84 -3.70 -4.99 -1.27
CA GLY A 84 -2.52 -4.58 -2.04
C GLY A 84 -1.25 -5.27 -1.57
N GLU A 85 -1.01 -5.31 -0.25
CA GLU A 85 0.13 -6.02 0.33
C GLU A 85 0.07 -7.52 0.03
N ARG A 86 -1.09 -8.17 0.18
CA ARG A 86 -1.25 -9.61 -0.07
C ARG A 86 -0.89 -9.97 -1.52
N TYR A 87 -1.40 -9.23 -2.50
CA TYR A 87 -1.07 -9.48 -3.90
C TYR A 87 0.39 -9.16 -4.21
N THR A 88 0.95 -8.12 -3.60
CA THR A 88 2.38 -7.78 -3.75
C THR A 88 3.29 -8.87 -3.17
N LYS A 89 2.93 -9.48 -2.04
CA LYS A 89 3.65 -10.64 -1.47
C LYS A 89 3.56 -11.87 -2.37
N ALA A 90 2.38 -12.15 -2.93
CA ALA A 90 2.22 -13.26 -3.87
C ALA A 90 3.10 -13.05 -5.12
N TYR A 91 3.13 -11.82 -5.66
CA TYR A 91 3.99 -11.48 -6.78
C TYR A 91 5.48 -11.60 -6.44
N LYS A 92 5.89 -11.16 -5.23
CA LYS A 92 7.26 -11.36 -4.74
C LYS A 92 7.66 -12.84 -4.75
N ALA A 93 6.79 -13.72 -4.26
CA ALA A 93 7.05 -15.16 -4.26
C ALA A 93 7.21 -15.72 -5.68
N SER A 94 6.43 -15.24 -6.66
CA SER A 94 6.63 -15.59 -8.06
C SER A 94 7.98 -15.13 -8.60
N ILE A 95 8.45 -13.92 -8.24
CA ILE A 95 9.76 -13.42 -8.63
C ILE A 95 10.88 -14.28 -8.02
N GLU A 96 10.79 -14.58 -6.72
CA GLU A 96 11.80 -15.39 -6.01
C GLU A 96 11.89 -16.80 -6.61
N GLN A 97 10.74 -17.43 -6.89
CA GLN A 97 10.68 -18.71 -7.58
C GLN A 97 11.34 -18.67 -8.97
N ALA A 98 11.07 -17.61 -9.76
CA ALA A 98 11.67 -17.44 -11.08
C ALA A 98 13.19 -17.21 -11.03
N LEU A 99 13.68 -16.57 -9.96
CA LEU A 99 15.09 -16.33 -9.71
C LEU A 99 15.81 -17.49 -8.97
N GLN A 100 15.10 -18.56 -8.61
CA GLN A 100 15.61 -19.68 -7.80
C GLN A 100 16.17 -19.24 -6.43
N LEU A 101 15.54 -18.24 -5.82
CA LEU A 101 15.87 -17.68 -4.49
C LEU A 101 14.95 -18.21 -3.39
#